data_AF-A0A117NRT2-F1
#
_entry.id   AF-A0A117NRT2-F1
#
_cell.length_a   1.000
_cell.length_b   1.000
_cell.length_c   1.000
_cell.angle_alpha   90.00
_cell.angle_beta   90.00
_cell.angle_gamma   90.00
#
_symmetry.space_group_name_H-M   'P 1'
#
loop_
_entity.id
_entity.type
_entity.pdbx_description
1 polymer ?
#
loop_
_entity_poly.entity_id
_entity_poly.type
_entity_poly.pdbx_seq_one_letter_code
_entity_poly.pdbx_strand_id
1 'polypeptide(L)'
;MTQHTSIGAVGSMFHEFLPSIQKVPEYLQSTNYRNPDDPIFAPLQYTHNLKIDAFTWLCQNPEALTRFNSFMEGHRGNRPHWADWFPVRERLLDHPDMTADIPLLVDIGAGRGHELIGFWKRFPDAQGKLVMEDLSSVIDEAREALDLEAAFIDTVAHDFFAEVQLVKGARAYYFKNVLHDWSDGKETIILNHLKPAMERGFSKVIMEEYILPDKNTRSLPCMTDIALPDCKEHLDGF
;
A
#
# COMPACT_ATOMS: atom_id res chain seq x y z
N MET A 1 22.04 1.19 -0.75
CA MET A 1 21.12 0.09 -0.38
C MET A 1 21.83 -0.78 0.62
N THR A 2 21.34 -0.80 1.85
CA THR A 2 21.78 -1.70 2.92
C THR A 2 21.55 -3.16 2.51
N GLN A 3 22.46 -4.05 2.89
CA GLN A 3 22.48 -5.47 2.52
C GLN A 3 21.12 -6.18 2.73
N HIS A 4 20.33 -5.75 3.72
CA HIS A 4 19.02 -6.33 4.02
C HIS A 4 17.96 -6.04 2.95
N THR A 5 17.88 -4.84 2.38
CA THR A 5 16.88 -4.50 1.34
C THR A 5 17.11 -5.33 0.08
N SER A 6 18.37 -5.50 -0.32
CA SER A 6 18.72 -6.35 -1.47
C SER A 6 18.46 -7.85 -1.19
N ILE A 7 18.77 -8.33 0.01
CA ILE A 7 18.48 -9.72 0.42
C ILE A 7 16.97 -9.95 0.45
N GLY A 8 16.20 -9.04 1.04
CA GLY A 8 14.76 -9.11 1.11
C GLY A 8 14.12 -9.07 -0.28
N ALA A 9 14.59 -8.17 -1.14
CA ALA A 9 14.09 -8.08 -2.51
C ALA A 9 14.34 -9.35 -3.31
N VAL A 10 15.57 -9.87 -3.30
CA VAL A 10 15.92 -11.13 -3.99
C VAL A 10 15.19 -12.30 -3.35
N GLY A 11 15.20 -12.39 -2.02
CA GLY A 11 14.49 -13.42 -1.28
C GLY A 11 13.02 -13.47 -1.64
N SER A 12 12.34 -12.32 -1.68
CA SER A 12 10.92 -12.31 -1.98
C SER A 12 10.58 -12.65 -3.42
N MET A 13 11.40 -12.20 -4.36
CA MET A 13 11.30 -12.64 -5.75
C MET A 13 11.42 -14.16 -5.88
N PHE A 14 12.38 -14.80 -5.20
CA PHE A 14 12.60 -16.25 -5.33
C PHE A 14 11.58 -17.10 -4.57
N HIS A 15 11.11 -16.63 -3.41
CA HIS A 15 10.25 -17.43 -2.53
C HIS A 15 8.75 -17.20 -2.78
N GLU A 16 8.34 -15.95 -3.02
CA GLU A 16 6.91 -15.61 -3.14
C GLU A 16 6.48 -15.34 -4.59
N PHE A 17 7.23 -14.54 -5.37
CA PHE A 17 6.75 -14.10 -6.70
C PHE A 17 7.06 -15.07 -7.84
N LEU A 18 8.31 -15.52 -8.00
CA LEU A 18 8.73 -16.35 -9.14
C LEU A 18 7.97 -17.68 -9.24
N PRO A 19 7.72 -18.42 -8.14
CA PRO A 19 6.92 -19.64 -8.21
C PRO A 19 5.51 -19.37 -8.75
N SER A 20 4.88 -18.28 -8.30
CA SER A 20 3.55 -17.86 -8.77
C SER A 20 3.56 -17.55 -10.27
N ILE A 21 4.51 -16.73 -10.73
CA ILE A 21 4.66 -16.36 -12.14
C ILE A 21 4.86 -17.60 -13.02
N GLN A 22 5.67 -18.57 -12.58
CA GLN A 22 5.91 -19.81 -13.33
C GLN A 22 4.65 -20.68 -13.49
N LYS A 23 3.70 -20.57 -12.56
CA LYS A 23 2.44 -21.32 -12.57
C LYS A 23 1.29 -20.59 -13.26
N VAL A 24 1.43 -19.31 -13.60
CA VAL A 24 0.39 -18.55 -14.33
C VAL A 24 -0.13 -19.28 -15.57
N PRO A 25 0.69 -19.90 -16.45
CA PRO A 25 0.16 -20.61 -17.62
C PRO A 25 -0.73 -21.81 -17.25
N GLU A 26 -0.35 -22.59 -16.22
CA GLU A 26 -1.14 -23.72 -15.72
C GLU A 26 -2.44 -23.25 -15.05
N TYR A 27 -2.34 -22.19 -14.25
CA TYR A 27 -3.49 -21.56 -13.60
C TYR A 27 -4.52 -21.11 -14.65
N LEU A 28 -4.09 -20.32 -15.64
CA LEU A 28 -4.99 -19.83 -16.69
C LEU A 28 -5.61 -20.99 -17.48
N GLN A 29 -4.85 -22.05 -17.77
CA GLN A 29 -5.42 -23.24 -18.40
C GLN A 29 -6.51 -23.88 -17.52
N SER A 30 -6.29 -23.98 -16.21
CA SER A 30 -7.26 -24.54 -15.26
C SER A 30 -8.54 -23.71 -15.11
N THR A 31 -8.45 -22.40 -15.34
CA THR A 31 -9.61 -21.48 -15.28
C THR A 31 -10.32 -21.30 -16.61
N ASN A 32 -9.86 -21.99 -17.67
CA ASN A 32 -10.28 -21.77 -19.06
C ASN A 32 -10.03 -20.32 -19.52
N TYR A 33 -8.86 -19.79 -19.16
CA TYR A 33 -8.36 -18.45 -19.47
C TYR A 33 -9.27 -17.33 -18.99
N ARG A 34 -10.01 -17.58 -17.90
CA ARG A 34 -10.73 -16.52 -17.19
C ARG A 34 -9.75 -15.71 -16.36
N ASN A 35 -9.96 -14.40 -16.37
CA ASN A 35 -9.22 -13.49 -15.51
C ASN A 35 -9.46 -13.84 -14.02
N PRO A 36 -8.42 -13.75 -13.18
CA PRO A 36 -8.57 -13.85 -11.73
C PRO A 36 -9.29 -12.61 -11.20
N ASP A 37 -10.50 -12.78 -10.69
CA ASP A 37 -11.34 -11.75 -10.07
C ASP A 37 -11.53 -11.96 -8.55
N ASP A 38 -11.09 -13.11 -8.04
CA ASP A 38 -11.18 -13.50 -6.63
C ASP A 38 -9.78 -13.62 -6.01
N PRO A 39 -9.43 -12.80 -4.99
CA PRO A 39 -8.12 -12.81 -4.32
C PRO A 39 -7.80 -14.13 -3.59
N ILE A 40 -8.80 -14.99 -3.35
CA ILE A 40 -8.56 -16.34 -2.78
C ILE A 40 -8.45 -17.43 -3.87
N PHE A 41 -8.57 -17.06 -5.14
CA PHE A 41 -8.44 -17.94 -6.30
C PHE A 41 -7.53 -17.35 -7.38
N ALA A 42 -6.38 -16.80 -6.99
CA ALA A 42 -5.37 -16.24 -7.89
C ALA A 42 -4.14 -17.17 -8.06
N PRO A 43 -3.23 -16.90 -9.02
CA PRO A 43 -1.98 -17.64 -9.22
C PRO A 43 -1.15 -17.94 -7.98
N LEU A 44 -1.09 -17.03 -6.99
CA LEU A 44 -0.38 -17.27 -5.74
C LEU A 44 -1.04 -18.42 -4.96
N GLN A 45 -2.36 -18.38 -4.79
CA GLN A 45 -3.12 -19.41 -4.08
C GLN A 45 -3.06 -20.74 -4.82
N TYR A 46 -3.12 -20.73 -6.16
CA TYR A 46 -2.95 -21.92 -6.97
C TYR A 46 -1.57 -22.57 -6.76
N THR A 47 -0.52 -21.76 -6.76
CA THR A 47 0.88 -22.21 -6.63
C THR A 47 1.17 -22.84 -5.27
N HIS A 48 0.66 -22.21 -4.21
CA HIS A 48 0.97 -22.60 -2.83
C HIS A 48 -0.17 -23.40 -2.16
N ASN A 49 -1.22 -23.74 -2.91
CA ASN A 49 -2.44 -24.39 -2.43
C ASN A 49 -3.06 -23.69 -1.20
N LEU A 50 -3.06 -22.35 -1.22
CA LEU A 50 -3.64 -21.54 -0.15
C LEU A 50 -5.17 -21.51 -0.27
N LYS A 51 -5.83 -21.27 0.86
CA LYS A 51 -7.30 -21.11 0.99
C LYS A 51 -7.69 -19.78 1.64
N ILE A 52 -6.72 -18.87 1.73
CA ILE A 52 -6.80 -17.55 2.34
C ILE A 52 -6.15 -16.55 1.37
N ASP A 53 -6.43 -15.27 1.55
CA ASP A 53 -5.80 -14.22 0.76
C ASP A 53 -4.30 -14.08 1.11
N ALA A 54 -3.56 -13.43 0.21
CA ALA A 54 -2.11 -13.31 0.30
C ALA A 54 -1.64 -12.61 1.58
N PHE A 55 -2.32 -11.54 2.00
CA PHE A 55 -1.93 -10.73 3.16
C PHE A 55 -2.24 -11.43 4.47
N THR A 56 -3.38 -12.13 4.57
CA THR A 56 -3.65 -13.02 5.71
C THR A 56 -2.58 -14.11 5.82
N TRP A 57 -2.16 -14.70 4.69
CA TRP A 57 -1.07 -15.68 4.70
C TRP A 57 0.27 -15.07 5.14
N LEU A 58 0.63 -13.87 4.64
CA LEU A 58 1.84 -13.16 5.08
C LEU A 58 1.83 -12.92 6.61
N CYS A 59 0.71 -12.45 7.16
CA CYS A 59 0.58 -12.21 8.60
C CYS A 59 0.71 -13.50 9.44
N GLN A 60 0.34 -14.66 8.89
CA GLN A 60 0.53 -15.97 9.52
C GLN A 60 1.95 -16.54 9.35
N ASN A 61 2.80 -15.93 8.51
CA ASN A 61 4.15 -16.39 8.18
C ASN A 61 5.16 -15.25 8.36
N PRO A 62 5.61 -14.95 9.60
CA PRO A 62 6.41 -13.76 9.90
C PRO A 62 7.69 -13.60 9.09
N GLU A 63 8.37 -14.70 8.74
CA GLU A 63 9.56 -14.65 7.88
C GLU A 63 9.22 -14.20 6.45
N ALA A 64 8.07 -14.63 5.91
CA ALA A 64 7.59 -14.20 4.60
C ALA A 64 7.15 -12.73 4.63
N LEU A 65 6.43 -12.31 5.67
CA LEU A 65 6.07 -10.90 5.89
C LEU A 65 7.32 -10.02 5.95
N THR A 66 8.35 -10.43 6.69
CA THR A 66 9.62 -9.69 6.81
C THR A 66 10.32 -9.55 5.45
N ARG A 67 10.37 -10.62 4.63
CA ARG A 67 10.94 -10.57 3.27
C ARG A 67 10.13 -9.66 2.36
N PHE A 68 8.80 -9.78 2.38
CA PHE A 68 7.89 -8.96 1.60
C PHE A 68 8.04 -7.48 1.95
N ASN A 69 8.03 -7.13 3.24
CA ASN A 69 8.24 -5.75 3.71
C ASN A 69 9.60 -5.20 3.26
N SER A 70 10.65 -6.02 3.34
CA SER A 70 12.00 -5.63 2.86
C SER A 70 12.07 -5.49 1.33
N PHE A 71 11.31 -6.30 0.57
CA PHE A 71 11.15 -6.14 -0.87
C PHE A 71 10.44 -4.81 -1.19
N MET A 72 9.35 -4.50 -0.49
CA MET A 72 8.62 -3.24 -0.65
C MET A 72 9.49 -2.03 -0.31
N GLU A 73 10.34 -2.12 0.71
CA GLU A 73 11.35 -1.10 1.03
C GLU A 73 12.40 -0.96 -0.08
N GLY A 74 12.96 -2.08 -0.56
CA GLY A 74 13.95 -2.09 -1.64
C GLY A 74 13.43 -1.50 -2.95
N HIS A 75 12.16 -1.78 -3.28
CA HIS A 75 11.50 -1.22 -4.46
C HIS A 75 11.36 0.31 -4.39
N ARG A 76 11.30 0.88 -3.18
CA ARG A 76 11.27 2.34 -2.93
C ARG A 76 12.65 2.99 -3.08
N GLY A 77 13.73 2.31 -2.70
CA GLY A 77 15.04 2.91 -2.40
C GLY A 77 15.73 3.73 -3.49
N ASN A 78 15.26 3.70 -4.75
CA ASN A 78 15.81 4.47 -5.86
C ASN A 78 14.86 5.53 -6.44
N ARG A 79 13.68 5.75 -5.86
CA ARG A 79 12.73 6.76 -6.34
C ARG A 79 12.74 8.03 -5.47
N PRO A 80 12.58 9.22 -6.07
CA PRO A 80 12.30 10.43 -5.29
C PRO A 80 11.07 10.22 -4.42
N HIS A 81 11.08 10.80 -3.22
CA HIS A 81 9.91 10.75 -2.35
C HIS A 81 8.78 11.58 -2.99
N TRP A 82 7.53 11.15 -2.85
CA TRP A 82 6.38 11.82 -3.47
C TRP A 82 6.32 13.32 -3.13
N ALA A 83 6.63 13.63 -1.87
CA ALA A 83 6.66 14.99 -1.35
C ALA A 83 7.76 15.90 -1.91
N ASP A 84 8.71 15.36 -2.69
CA ASP A 84 9.74 16.16 -3.39
C ASP A 84 9.21 16.79 -4.68
N TRP A 85 8.16 16.23 -5.29
CA TRP A 85 7.59 16.70 -6.55
C TRP A 85 6.11 17.08 -6.45
N PHE A 86 5.38 16.53 -5.48
CA PHE A 86 4.02 16.97 -5.19
C PHE A 86 4.05 18.30 -4.42
N PRO A 87 3.20 19.28 -4.76
CA PRO A 87 3.15 20.58 -4.10
C PRO A 87 2.52 20.52 -2.70
N VAL A 88 3.21 19.85 -1.75
CA VAL A 88 2.73 19.56 -0.39
C VAL A 88 2.34 20.82 0.38
N ARG A 89 3.15 21.89 0.30
CA ARG A 89 2.86 23.13 1.03
C ARG A 89 1.53 23.75 0.59
N GLU A 90 1.41 24.09 -0.69
CA GLU A 90 0.20 24.67 -1.26
C GLU A 90 -1.03 23.78 -1.07
N ARG A 91 -0.88 22.47 -1.31
CA ARG A 91 -2.03 21.55 -1.35
C ARG A 91 -2.45 21.05 0.02
N LEU A 92 -1.53 20.91 0.96
CA LEU A 92 -1.79 20.29 2.26
C LEU A 92 -1.52 21.24 3.43
N LEU A 93 -0.30 21.76 3.55
CA LEU A 93 0.17 22.43 4.78
C LEU A 93 -0.38 23.85 4.96
N ASP A 94 -0.43 24.64 3.89
CA ASP A 94 -0.77 26.08 3.96
C ASP A 94 -2.29 26.32 3.98
N HIS A 95 -3.09 25.29 4.27
CA HIS A 95 -4.54 25.41 4.34
C HIS A 95 -4.94 26.18 5.60
N PRO A 96 -5.81 27.21 5.51
CA PRO A 96 -6.10 28.12 6.62
C PRO A 96 -6.72 27.45 7.85
N ASP A 97 -7.46 26.37 7.64
CA ASP A 97 -8.12 25.62 8.71
C ASP A 97 -7.19 24.57 9.38
N MET A 98 -5.94 24.41 8.93
CA MET A 98 -5.01 23.48 9.57
C MET A 98 -4.56 23.96 10.94
N THR A 99 -4.51 23.01 11.88
CA THR A 99 -4.01 23.23 13.25
C THR A 99 -3.29 21.98 13.74
N ALA A 100 -2.59 22.07 14.88
CA ALA A 100 -1.82 20.96 15.45
C ALA A 100 -2.67 19.74 15.83
N ASP A 101 -3.95 19.94 16.14
CA ASP A 101 -4.84 18.85 16.59
C ASP A 101 -5.48 18.06 15.44
N ILE A 102 -5.43 18.61 14.22
CA ILE A 102 -6.02 17.98 13.03
C ILE A 102 -5.07 16.93 12.47
N PRO A 103 -5.56 15.72 12.12
CA PRO A 103 -4.76 14.75 11.39
C PRO A 103 -4.36 15.33 10.03
N LEU A 104 -3.06 15.53 9.82
CA LEU A 104 -2.53 16.07 8.57
C LEU A 104 -2.50 14.99 7.48
N LEU A 105 -1.91 13.85 7.80
CA LEU A 105 -1.66 12.80 6.85
C LEU A 105 -1.89 11.45 7.52
N VAL A 106 -2.85 10.70 6.97
CA VAL A 106 -3.12 9.31 7.34
C VAL A 106 -2.57 8.43 6.23
N ASP A 107 -1.49 7.69 6.50
CA ASP A 107 -0.89 6.71 5.59
C ASP A 107 -1.57 5.36 5.81
N ILE A 108 -2.43 4.95 4.88
CA ILE A 108 -3.28 3.76 4.97
C ILE A 108 -2.57 2.62 4.24
N GLY A 109 -2.33 1.50 4.93
CA GLY A 109 -1.48 0.42 4.40
C GLY A 109 0.00 0.84 4.37
N ALA A 110 0.45 1.54 5.41
CA ALA A 110 1.73 2.22 5.46
C ALA A 110 2.96 1.29 5.44
N GLY A 111 2.78 -0.01 5.71
CA GLY A 111 3.85 -0.98 5.89
C GLY A 111 4.67 -0.62 7.13
N ARG A 112 5.95 -0.25 6.96
CA ARG A 112 6.80 0.20 8.08
C ARG A 112 6.79 1.73 8.31
N GLY A 113 5.94 2.50 7.65
CA GLY A 113 5.82 3.94 7.91
C GLY A 113 6.97 4.82 7.37
N HIS A 114 7.79 4.29 6.45
CA HIS A 114 8.90 5.03 5.84
C HIS A 114 8.47 6.33 5.15
N GLU A 115 7.25 6.38 4.59
CA GLU A 115 6.74 7.59 3.92
C GLU A 115 6.46 8.71 4.92
N LEU A 116 5.85 8.38 6.06
CA LEU A 116 5.61 9.35 7.12
C LEU A 116 6.91 9.88 7.73
N ILE A 117 7.91 9.01 7.94
CA ILE A 117 9.25 9.44 8.38
C ILE A 117 9.90 10.35 7.32
N GLY A 118 9.80 9.97 6.05
CA GLY A 118 10.30 10.73 4.92
C GLY A 118 9.65 12.11 4.80
N PHE A 119 8.34 12.19 5.06
CA PHE A 119 7.54 13.40 5.10
C PHE A 119 7.92 14.29 6.29
N TRP A 120 7.97 13.74 7.50
CA TRP A 120 8.33 14.46 8.73
C TRP A 120 9.70 15.15 8.61
N LYS A 121 10.71 14.44 8.07
CA LYS A 121 12.05 15.01 7.84
C LYS A 121 12.06 16.19 6.87
N ARG A 122 11.12 16.23 5.93
CA ARG A 122 11.03 17.28 4.90
C ARG A 122 10.25 18.50 5.37
N PHE A 123 9.25 18.29 6.22
CA PHE A 123 8.38 19.34 6.74
C PHE A 123 8.31 19.28 8.26
N PRO A 124 9.43 19.51 8.97
CA PRO A 124 9.44 19.50 10.43
C PRO A 124 8.61 20.64 11.04
N ASP A 125 8.25 21.65 10.24
CA ASP A 125 7.37 22.77 10.57
C ASP A 125 5.89 22.49 10.27
N ALA A 126 5.55 21.34 9.69
CA ALA A 126 4.17 20.98 9.38
C ALA A 126 3.31 20.92 10.65
N GLN A 127 2.13 21.53 10.59
CA GLN A 127 1.14 21.41 11.64
C GLN A 127 0.23 20.21 11.40
N GLY A 128 -0.23 19.60 12.49
CA GLY A 128 -1.15 18.47 12.46
C GLY A 128 -0.44 17.15 12.69
N LYS A 129 -1.23 16.08 12.84
CA LYS A 129 -0.74 14.76 13.24
C LYS A 129 -0.44 13.88 12.02
N LEU A 130 0.66 13.15 12.09
CA LEU A 130 0.96 12.08 11.15
C LEU A 130 0.44 10.77 11.75
N VAL A 131 -0.38 10.05 11.00
CA VAL A 131 -1.00 8.81 11.48
C VAL A 131 -0.67 7.68 10.51
N MET A 132 -0.14 6.61 11.07
CA MET A 132 0.17 5.36 10.39
C MET A 132 -0.94 4.35 10.63
N GLU A 133 -1.55 3.84 9.57
CA GLU A 133 -2.57 2.80 9.60
C GLU A 133 -2.12 1.55 8.86
N ASP A 134 -2.21 0.41 9.54
CA ASP A 134 -1.97 -0.92 8.97
C ASP A 134 -2.59 -2.00 9.87
N LEU A 135 -2.50 -3.27 9.46
CA LEU A 135 -2.90 -4.40 10.28
C LEU A 135 -2.06 -4.46 11.57
N SER A 136 -2.65 -4.98 12.66
CA SER A 136 -2.00 -5.01 13.98
C SER A 136 -0.60 -5.64 13.95
N SER A 137 -0.41 -6.74 13.22
CA SER A 137 0.88 -7.42 13.12
C SER A 137 1.95 -6.56 12.43
N VAL A 138 1.54 -5.73 11.46
CA VAL A 138 2.45 -4.82 10.75
C VAL A 138 2.80 -3.61 11.62
N ILE A 139 1.83 -3.09 12.38
CA ILE A 139 2.07 -2.03 13.37
C ILE A 139 3.06 -2.48 14.44
N ASP A 140 2.93 -3.71 14.94
CA ASP A 140 3.86 -4.28 15.92
C ASP A 140 5.27 -4.40 15.34
N GLU A 141 5.42 -4.94 14.11
CA GLU A 141 6.72 -5.00 13.42
C GLU A 141 7.34 -3.61 13.19
N ALA A 142 6.52 -2.61 12.82
CA ALA A 142 7.00 -1.26 12.57
C ALA A 142 7.54 -0.58 13.84
N ARG A 143 6.87 -0.79 14.99
CA ARG A 143 7.34 -0.30 16.30
C ARG A 143 8.65 -0.94 16.75
N GLU A 144 8.91 -2.19 16.34
CA GLU A 144 10.19 -2.85 16.60
C GLU A 144 11.30 -2.35 15.67
N ALA A 145 10.96 -2.06 14.41
CA ALA A 145 11.93 -1.70 13.38
C ALA A 145 12.35 -0.21 13.43
N LEU A 146 11.46 0.69 13.87
CA LEU A 146 11.62 2.13 13.76
C LEU A 146 11.15 2.86 15.03
N ASP A 147 11.84 3.95 15.35
CA ASP A 147 11.45 4.86 16.43
C ASP A 147 10.37 5.84 15.93
N LEU A 148 9.14 5.35 15.85
CA LEU A 148 7.97 6.11 15.37
C LEU A 148 7.58 7.24 16.34
N GLU A 149 7.81 7.05 17.65
CA GLU A 149 7.54 8.06 18.67
C GLU A 149 8.47 9.27 18.51
N ALA A 150 9.77 9.05 18.27
CA ALA A 150 10.71 10.14 18.00
C ALA A 150 10.37 10.93 16.73
N ALA A 151 9.63 10.34 15.80
CA ALA A 151 9.13 10.99 14.58
C ALA A 151 7.74 11.62 14.76
N PHE A 152 7.14 11.58 15.95
CA PHE A 152 5.80 12.09 16.26
C PHE A 152 4.71 11.47 15.35
N ILE A 153 4.83 10.17 15.08
CA ILE A 153 3.88 9.41 14.27
C ILE A 153 2.97 8.59 15.19
N ASP A 154 1.67 8.88 15.14
CA ASP A 154 0.65 8.07 15.81
C ASP A 154 0.44 6.78 15.01
N THR A 155 0.16 5.67 15.71
CA THR A 155 -0.07 4.36 15.07
C THR A 155 -1.47 3.85 15.41
N VAL A 156 -2.20 3.42 14.40
CA VAL A 156 -3.57 2.91 14.52
C VAL A 156 -3.63 1.56 13.81
N ALA A 157 -3.96 0.50 14.54
CA ALA A 157 -4.29 -0.78 13.93
C ALA A 157 -5.66 -0.65 13.25
N HIS A 158 -5.70 -0.85 11.93
CA HIS A 158 -6.90 -0.64 11.12
C HIS A 158 -6.95 -1.67 9.99
N ASP A 159 -8.11 -2.31 9.83
CA ASP A 159 -8.44 -3.13 8.66
C ASP A 159 -9.48 -2.40 7.82
N PHE A 160 -9.04 -1.84 6.69
CA PHE A 160 -9.90 -1.06 5.79
C PHE A 160 -11.02 -1.86 5.12
N PHE A 161 -11.01 -3.20 5.19
CA PHE A 161 -12.14 -4.03 4.78
C PHE A 161 -13.11 -4.33 5.91
N ALA A 162 -12.64 -4.41 7.15
CA ALA A 162 -13.47 -4.79 8.29
C ALA A 162 -14.25 -3.60 8.87
N GLU A 163 -13.68 -2.40 8.83
CA GLU A 163 -14.26 -1.24 9.52
C GLU A 163 -14.13 0.07 8.73
N VAL A 164 -15.05 1.00 9.00
CA VAL A 164 -14.99 2.36 8.46
C VAL A 164 -13.75 3.09 9.01
N GLN A 165 -13.22 4.03 8.24
CA GLN A 165 -12.05 4.81 8.59
C GLN A 165 -12.22 5.48 9.98
N LEU A 166 -11.30 5.16 10.90
CA LEU A 166 -11.31 5.56 12.30
C LEU A 166 -10.85 7.02 12.48
N VAL A 167 -9.87 7.46 11.70
CA VAL A 167 -9.34 8.83 11.74
C VAL A 167 -10.20 9.74 10.89
N LYS A 168 -10.95 10.63 11.52
CA LYS A 168 -11.91 11.53 10.86
C LYS A 168 -11.33 12.93 10.63
N GLY A 169 -11.78 13.55 9.55
CA GLY A 169 -11.47 14.94 9.22
C GLY A 169 -10.01 15.16 8.88
N ALA A 170 -9.29 14.15 8.40
CA ALA A 170 -7.89 14.32 8.04
C ALA A 170 -7.73 15.22 6.82
N ARG A 171 -6.64 15.99 6.76
CA ARG A 171 -6.30 16.82 5.60
C ARG A 171 -6.01 15.95 4.38
N ALA A 172 -5.28 14.86 4.54
CA ALA A 172 -5.01 13.88 3.49
C ALA A 172 -5.10 12.44 4.01
N TYR A 173 -5.73 11.59 3.20
CA TYR A 173 -5.67 10.14 3.30
C TYR A 173 -4.81 9.63 2.13
N TYR A 174 -3.78 8.88 2.44
CA TYR A 174 -2.73 8.51 1.52
C TYR A 174 -2.70 7.00 1.31
N PHE A 175 -2.74 6.58 0.05
CA PHE A 175 -2.54 5.20 -0.37
C PHE A 175 -1.31 5.17 -1.26
N LYS A 176 -0.33 4.32 -0.90
CA LYS A 176 0.84 4.08 -1.73
C LYS A 176 0.99 2.60 -1.96
N ASN A 177 0.88 2.18 -3.23
CA ASN A 177 0.97 0.76 -3.60
C ASN A 177 0.00 -0.10 -2.77
N VAL A 178 -1.26 0.32 -2.69
CA VAL A 178 -2.30 -0.40 -1.92
C VAL A 178 -3.45 -0.76 -2.82
N LEU A 179 -3.95 0.20 -3.59
CA LEU A 179 -5.16 -0.02 -4.38
C LEU A 179 -4.89 -0.96 -5.55
N HIS A 180 -3.65 -1.08 -6.03
CA HIS A 180 -3.31 -2.03 -7.10
C HIS A 180 -3.41 -3.51 -6.70
N ASP A 181 -3.46 -3.82 -5.42
CA ASP A 181 -3.54 -5.20 -4.94
C ASP A 181 -4.97 -5.75 -4.95
N TRP A 182 -5.96 -4.93 -5.31
CA TRP A 182 -7.37 -5.26 -5.14
C TRP A 182 -8.17 -5.02 -6.41
N SER A 183 -9.18 -5.86 -6.64
CA SER A 183 -10.17 -5.66 -7.71
C SER A 183 -11.06 -4.45 -7.45
N ASP A 184 -11.69 -3.90 -8.49
CA ASP A 184 -12.54 -2.70 -8.42
C ASP A 184 -13.66 -2.82 -7.36
N GLY A 185 -14.24 -4.02 -7.21
CA GLY A 185 -15.26 -4.29 -6.20
C GLY A 185 -14.72 -4.17 -4.78
N LYS A 186 -13.47 -4.60 -4.55
CA LYS A 186 -12.76 -4.46 -3.27
C LYS A 186 -12.32 -3.02 -3.05
N GLU A 187 -11.78 -2.35 -4.05
CA GLU A 187 -11.45 -0.91 -3.97
C GLU A 187 -12.67 -0.06 -3.62
N THR A 188 -13.83 -0.40 -4.19
CA THR A 188 -15.10 0.28 -3.89
C THR A 188 -15.47 0.15 -2.41
N ILE A 189 -15.20 -1.00 -1.78
CA ILE A 189 -15.41 -1.18 -0.33
C ILE A 189 -14.47 -0.25 0.45
N ILE A 190 -13.18 -0.25 0.12
CA ILE A 190 -12.15 0.60 0.77
C ILE A 190 -12.56 2.08 0.72
N LEU A 191 -12.89 2.57 -0.47
CA LEU A 191 -13.27 3.97 -0.66
C LEU A 191 -14.60 4.33 0.02
N ASN A 192 -15.56 3.39 0.07
CA ASN A 192 -16.81 3.59 0.80
C ASN A 192 -16.61 3.62 2.32
N HIS A 193 -15.65 2.87 2.85
CA HIS A 193 -15.26 2.92 4.26
C HIS A 193 -14.49 4.20 4.62
N LEU A 194 -13.72 4.75 3.67
CA LEU A 194 -13.01 6.02 3.84
C LEU A 194 -13.94 7.23 3.78
N LYS A 195 -14.87 7.26 2.83
CA LYS A 195 -15.70 8.42 2.51
C LYS A 195 -16.38 9.10 3.72
N PRO A 196 -16.95 8.39 4.71
CA PRO A 196 -17.59 9.01 5.88
C PRO A 196 -16.63 9.74 6.82
N ALA A 197 -15.34 9.45 6.76
CA ALA A 197 -14.32 10.11 7.56
C ALA A 197 -13.84 11.43 6.93
N MET A 198 -14.10 11.63 5.62
CA MET A 198 -13.64 12.80 4.89
C MET A 198 -14.53 14.03 5.10
N GLU A 199 -13.90 15.20 5.22
CA GLU A 199 -14.58 16.49 5.30
C GLU A 199 -14.63 17.16 3.90
N ARG A 200 -15.82 17.58 3.47
CA ARG A 200 -16.03 18.12 2.12
C ARG A 200 -15.32 19.46 1.96
N GLY A 201 -14.57 19.62 0.87
CA GLY A 201 -13.83 20.85 0.58
C GLY A 201 -12.48 20.94 1.31
N PHE A 202 -12.33 20.19 2.40
CA PHE A 202 -11.10 20.05 3.16
C PHE A 202 -10.33 18.80 2.71
N SER A 203 -10.74 17.60 3.14
CA SER A 203 -10.00 16.35 2.96
C SER A 203 -9.66 16.02 1.50
N LYS A 204 -8.50 15.39 1.30
CA LYS A 204 -8.03 14.87 0.01
C LYS A 204 -7.71 13.39 0.12
N VAL A 205 -7.92 12.66 -0.97
CA VAL A 205 -7.33 11.33 -1.16
C VAL A 205 -6.14 11.52 -2.10
N ILE A 206 -4.99 10.97 -1.72
CA ILE A 206 -3.78 10.94 -2.54
C ILE A 206 -3.44 9.47 -2.80
N MET A 207 -3.34 9.11 -4.07
CA MET A 207 -3.01 7.77 -4.53
C MET A 207 -1.66 7.82 -5.24
N GLU A 208 -0.63 7.24 -4.63
CA GLU A 208 0.68 7.03 -5.25
C GLU A 208 0.73 5.59 -5.81
N GLU A 209 0.43 5.46 -7.09
CA GLU A 209 0.34 4.19 -7.80
C GLU A 209 1.12 4.21 -9.11
N TYR A 210 1.33 3.04 -9.70
CA TYR A 210 1.83 2.95 -11.07
C TYR A 210 0.77 3.39 -12.08
N ILE A 211 1.01 4.51 -12.74
CA ILE A 211 0.22 4.93 -13.89
C ILE A 211 0.88 4.38 -15.15
N LEU A 212 0.28 3.33 -15.71
CA LEU A 212 0.79 2.65 -16.90
C LEU A 212 0.22 3.30 -18.17
N PRO A 213 1.02 3.46 -19.24
CA PRO A 213 0.48 3.90 -20.52
C PRO A 213 -0.38 2.79 -21.15
N ASP A 214 -1.38 3.18 -21.93
CA ASP A 214 -2.28 2.24 -22.63
C ASP A 214 -1.53 1.24 -23.54
N LYS A 215 -0.34 1.61 -24.00
CA LYS A 215 0.50 0.81 -24.90
C LYS A 215 1.97 0.95 -24.56
N ASN A 216 2.74 -0.09 -24.89
CA ASN A 216 4.20 -0.11 -24.78
C ASN A 216 4.73 0.14 -23.35
N THR A 217 4.01 -0.36 -22.34
CA THR A 217 4.48 -0.40 -20.97
C THR A 217 5.81 -1.16 -20.87
N ARG A 218 6.70 -0.68 -19.99
CA ARG A 218 8.00 -1.31 -19.77
C ARG A 218 7.83 -2.70 -19.14
N SER A 219 8.80 -3.57 -19.34
CA SER A 219 8.74 -4.96 -18.87
C SER A 219 8.54 -5.09 -17.36
N LEU A 220 9.18 -4.25 -16.55
CA LEU A 220 9.12 -4.38 -15.09
C LEU A 220 7.68 -4.20 -14.55
N PRO A 221 6.95 -3.10 -14.84
CA PRO A 221 5.55 -3.01 -14.46
C PRO A 221 4.67 -4.14 -14.99
N CYS A 222 4.89 -4.61 -16.24
CA CYS A 222 4.13 -5.74 -16.76
C CYS A 222 4.40 -7.04 -16.00
N MET A 223 5.64 -7.27 -15.55
CA MET A 223 5.95 -8.45 -14.72
C MET A 223 5.31 -8.34 -13.34
N THR A 224 5.25 -7.13 -12.76
CA THR A 224 4.55 -6.89 -11.49
C THR A 224 3.04 -7.13 -11.62
N ASP A 225 2.43 -6.66 -12.71
CA ASP A 225 1.01 -6.89 -13.02
C ASP A 225 0.67 -8.39 -13.13
N ILE A 226 1.54 -9.17 -13.79
CA ILE A 226 1.40 -10.65 -13.85
C ILE A 226 1.59 -11.30 -12.46
N ALA A 227 2.42 -10.72 -11.60
CA ALA A 227 2.72 -11.25 -10.28
C ALA A 227 1.66 -10.88 -9.21
N LEU A 228 0.89 -9.82 -9.44
CA LEU A 228 -0.24 -9.35 -8.63
C LEU A 228 -1.55 -9.44 -9.44
N PRO A 229 -1.96 -10.65 -9.83
CA PRO A 229 -3.07 -10.86 -10.74
C PRO A 229 -4.41 -10.78 -9.98
N ASP A 230 -4.74 -9.60 -9.46
CA ASP A 230 -6.11 -9.22 -9.14
C ASP A 230 -6.56 -8.29 -10.27
N CYS A 231 -7.41 -8.79 -11.17
CA CYS A 231 -7.82 -8.00 -12.33
C CYS A 231 -8.65 -6.79 -11.89
N LYS A 232 -8.15 -5.60 -12.23
CA LYS A 232 -8.98 -4.40 -12.32
C LYS A 232 -9.77 -4.44 -13.61
N GLU A 233 -11.08 -4.23 -13.50
CA GLU A 233 -11.87 -3.97 -14.70
C GLU A 233 -11.53 -2.54 -15.17
N HIS A 234 -11.71 -2.25 -16.47
CA HIS A 234 -11.57 -0.87 -16.91
C HIS A 234 -12.58 -0.02 -16.15
N LEU A 235 -12.12 0.97 -15.39
CA LEU A 235 -12.95 2.02 -14.80
C LEU A 235 -13.53 2.87 -15.94
N ASP A 236 -14.53 2.35 -16.64
CA ASP A 236 -15.36 3.10 -17.57
C ASP A 236 -16.29 4.00 -16.76
N GLY A 237 -15.79 5.17 -16.39
CA GLY A 237 -16.61 6.29 -15.90
C GLY A 237 -16.33 6.73 -14.47
N PHE A 238 -15.45 7.73 -14.35
CA PHE A 238 -15.58 8.80 -13.36
C PHE A 238 -15.87 10.11 -14.08
#